data_AF-A0A5C8ETB4-F1
#
_entry.id   AF-A0A5C8ETB4-F1
#
_cell.length_a   1.000
_cell.length_b   1.000
_cell.length_c   1.000
_cell.angle_alpha   90.00
_cell.angle_beta   90.00
_cell.angle_gamma   90.00
#
_symmetry.space_group_name_H-M   'P 1'
#
loop_
_entity.id
_entity.type
_entity.pdbx_description
1 polymer ?
#
loop_
_entity_poly.entity_id
_entity_poly.type
_entity_poly.pdbx_seq_one_letter_code
_entity_poly.pdbx_strand_id
1 'polypeptide(L)'
;MKDNIASNAYSLIRRKKYKKAKDLLLSNRTALNRDPNALAMLAFANIFLKDFYAAEEVSRKALREDSFCVNAMLAKGYISLHNGHRENALREYFRILELDPQNKIAKDNIERVRFLTNNAKGNEINPKAYILGKREISILKLLIIIPIIFVISFLSYLAIDRVYPAVKYILLDKEQKELREKLENVYLFEGLEDGKIPESAKSPTYSPKEVADMFDKAKKNMRSASVNEAVMIINGALKSDINEYLKERFRVLKEFVIAPDYNIFRESPDYLTVVGNYELYNGGYVKWKADVNSISKTNIDGVPKNKARILVYDHNAENIAGVADLIYNVTLNLEPKNYIEVYGKVLGYDNKQKSIQLEAQVIKYLPKKK
;
A
#
# COMPACT_ATOMS: atom_id res chain seq x y z
N MET A 1 -11.88 -44.41 35.42
CA MET A 1 -12.01 -44.51 33.95
C MET A 1 -11.31 -45.78 33.51
N LYS A 2 -12.02 -46.78 32.97
CA LYS A 2 -11.35 -47.96 32.40
C LYS A 2 -10.49 -47.49 31.23
N ASP A 3 -9.18 -47.71 31.30
CA ASP A 3 -8.27 -47.54 30.18
C ASP A 3 -8.76 -48.40 29.01
N ASN A 4 -9.52 -47.79 28.09
CA ASN A 4 -9.98 -48.50 26.91
C ASN A 4 -8.82 -48.54 25.91
N ILE A 5 -8.29 -49.75 25.71
CA ILE A 5 -7.19 -50.00 24.76
C ILE A 5 -7.48 -49.49 23.35
N ALA A 6 -8.75 -49.48 22.93
CA ALA A 6 -9.17 -48.90 21.66
C ALA A 6 -8.90 -47.38 21.59
N SER A 7 -9.19 -46.64 22.68
CA SER A 7 -8.94 -45.19 22.75
C SER A 7 -7.43 -44.86 22.68
N ASN A 8 -6.61 -45.64 23.41
CA ASN A 8 -5.16 -45.49 23.40
C ASN A 8 -4.57 -45.79 22.01
N ALA A 9 -5.04 -46.86 21.36
CA ALA A 9 -4.67 -47.18 20.00
C ALA A 9 -5.11 -46.10 19.00
N TYR A 10 -6.34 -45.58 19.13
CA TYR A 10 -6.84 -44.49 18.29
C TYR A 10 -5.98 -43.22 18.40
N SER A 11 -5.56 -42.85 19.61
CA SER A 11 -4.64 -41.73 19.85
C SER A 11 -3.28 -41.93 19.16
N LEU A 12 -2.72 -43.14 19.23
CA LEU A 12 -1.48 -43.49 18.53
C LEU A 12 -1.65 -43.41 17.00
N ILE A 13 -2.76 -43.91 16.46
CA ILE A 13 -3.09 -43.83 15.03
C ILE A 13 -3.20 -42.36 14.58
N ARG A 14 -3.90 -41.51 15.34
CA ARG A 14 -4.03 -40.06 15.07
C ARG A 14 -2.67 -39.34 15.07
N ARG A 15 -1.70 -39.84 15.83
CA ARG A 15 -0.30 -39.35 15.88
C ARG A 15 0.62 -40.01 14.85
N LYS A 16 0.06 -40.78 13.89
CA LYS A 16 0.78 -41.54 12.86
C LYS A 16 1.71 -42.64 13.40
N LYS A 17 1.53 -43.10 14.65
CA LYS A 17 2.33 -44.15 15.29
C LYS A 17 1.68 -45.53 15.09
N TYR A 18 1.48 -45.93 13.84
CA TYR A 18 0.66 -47.12 13.49
C TYR A 18 1.25 -48.44 14.01
N LYS A 19 2.56 -48.65 13.87
CA LYS A 19 3.24 -49.85 14.38
C LYS A 19 3.07 -49.99 15.90
N LYS A 20 3.28 -48.90 16.64
CA LYS A 20 3.07 -48.86 18.10
C LYS A 20 1.60 -49.14 18.48
N ALA A 21 0.64 -48.66 17.68
CA ALA A 21 -0.78 -48.97 17.90
C ALA A 21 -1.08 -50.46 17.69
N LYS A 22 -0.53 -51.06 16.62
CA LYS A 22 -0.63 -52.51 16.34
C LYS A 22 -0.01 -53.34 17.47
N ASP A 23 1.21 -52.99 17.89
CA ASP A 23 1.93 -53.69 18.97
C ASP A 23 1.18 -53.60 20.30
N LEU A 24 0.62 -52.42 20.64
CA LEU A 24 -0.21 -52.23 21.84
C LEU A 24 -1.45 -53.13 21.84
N LEU A 25 -2.13 -53.24 20.70
CA LEU A 25 -3.35 -54.05 20.57
C LEU A 25 -3.03 -55.55 20.63
N LEU A 26 -1.96 -55.99 19.96
CA LEU A 26 -1.55 -57.39 19.92
C LEU A 26 -0.94 -57.90 21.24
N SER A 27 -0.31 -57.03 22.04
CA SER A 27 0.19 -57.40 23.37
C SER A 27 -0.92 -57.64 24.40
N ASN A 28 -2.14 -57.18 24.12
CA ASN A 28 -3.31 -57.29 25.00
C ASN A 28 -4.44 -58.12 24.35
N ARG A 29 -4.13 -59.35 23.92
CA ARG A 29 -5.06 -60.20 23.13
C ARG A 29 -6.41 -60.45 23.80
N THR A 30 -6.46 -60.58 25.12
CA THR A 30 -7.71 -60.82 25.87
C THR A 30 -8.65 -59.62 25.79
N ALA A 31 -8.12 -58.40 25.98
CA ALA A 31 -8.88 -57.16 25.84
C ALA A 31 -9.26 -56.88 24.38
N LEU A 32 -8.33 -57.13 23.44
CA LEU A 32 -8.57 -56.99 22.01
C LEU A 32 -9.75 -57.85 21.54
N ASN A 33 -9.79 -59.14 21.90
CA ASN A 33 -10.80 -60.07 21.41
C ASN A 33 -12.20 -59.84 22.02
N ARG A 34 -12.31 -59.05 23.09
CA ARG A 34 -13.59 -58.75 23.77
C ARG A 34 -14.16 -57.37 23.38
N ASP A 35 -13.41 -56.57 22.63
CA ASP A 35 -13.81 -55.22 22.24
C ASP A 35 -13.81 -55.06 20.71
N PRO A 36 -14.98 -55.01 20.06
CA PRO A 36 -15.12 -54.76 18.63
C PRO A 36 -14.45 -53.48 18.17
N ASN A 37 -14.39 -52.43 19.00
CA ASN A 37 -13.70 -51.19 18.67
C ASN A 37 -12.18 -51.36 18.71
N ALA A 38 -11.64 -52.15 19.64
CA ALA A 38 -10.22 -52.48 19.66
C ALA A 38 -9.81 -53.27 18.40
N LEU A 39 -10.64 -54.21 17.96
CA LEU A 39 -10.46 -54.91 16.68
C LEU A 39 -10.54 -53.91 15.50
N ALA A 40 -11.50 -52.98 15.50
CA ALA A 40 -11.56 -51.95 14.46
C ALA A 40 -10.31 -51.05 14.43
N MET A 41 -9.74 -50.69 15.58
CA MET A 41 -8.48 -49.94 15.65
C MET A 41 -7.29 -50.74 15.12
N LEU A 42 -7.28 -52.07 15.32
CA LEU A 42 -6.27 -52.94 14.71
C LEU A 42 -6.43 -52.97 13.18
N ALA A 43 -7.67 -53.01 12.67
CA ALA A 43 -7.93 -52.89 11.24
C ALA A 43 -7.46 -51.53 10.68
N PHE A 44 -7.69 -50.42 11.40
CA PHE A 44 -7.17 -49.10 11.01
C PHE A 44 -5.63 -49.08 10.97
N ALA A 45 -4.96 -49.64 11.98
CA ALA A 45 -3.51 -49.71 12.00
C ALA A 45 -2.97 -50.53 10.81
N ASN A 46 -3.60 -51.67 10.50
CA ASN A 46 -3.26 -52.50 9.34
C ASN A 46 -3.48 -51.77 8.00
N ILE A 47 -4.60 -51.04 7.86
CA ILE A 47 -4.87 -50.17 6.69
C ILE A 47 -3.72 -49.16 6.48
N PHE A 48 -3.31 -48.44 7.53
CA PHE A 48 -2.21 -47.48 7.44
C PHE A 48 -0.84 -48.11 7.20
N LEU A 49 -0.66 -49.37 7.60
CA LEU A 49 0.52 -50.19 7.32
C LEU A 49 0.43 -50.90 5.96
N LYS A 50 -0.66 -50.69 5.19
CA LYS A 50 -0.94 -51.32 3.89
C LYS A 50 -1.10 -52.84 3.93
N ASP A 51 -1.41 -53.39 5.10
CA ASP A 51 -1.73 -54.81 5.31
C ASP A 51 -3.25 -55.02 5.17
N PHE A 52 -3.74 -54.93 3.93
CA PHE A 52 -5.19 -54.94 3.66
C PHE A 52 -5.85 -56.30 3.92
N TYR A 53 -5.10 -57.40 3.74
CA TYR A 53 -5.57 -58.74 4.06
C TYR A 53 -5.85 -58.87 5.56
N ALA A 54 -4.88 -58.52 6.42
CA ALA A 54 -5.09 -58.56 7.86
C ALA A 54 -6.14 -57.53 8.32
N ALA A 55 -6.25 -56.37 7.65
CA ALA A 55 -7.29 -55.41 7.94
C ALA A 55 -8.70 -55.95 7.63
N GLU A 56 -8.85 -56.70 6.54
CA GLU A 56 -10.12 -57.31 6.16
C GLU A 56 -10.54 -58.42 7.14
N GLU A 57 -9.63 -59.32 7.49
CA GLU A 57 -9.92 -60.38 8.47
C GLU A 57 -10.34 -59.81 9.83
N VAL A 58 -9.60 -58.81 10.32
CA VAL A 58 -9.85 -58.19 11.62
C VAL A 58 -11.13 -57.36 11.62
N SER A 59 -11.43 -56.62 10.55
CA SER A 59 -12.69 -55.88 10.43
C SER A 59 -13.90 -56.80 10.31
N ARG A 60 -13.80 -57.92 9.58
CA ARG A 60 -14.84 -58.96 9.55
C ARG A 60 -15.03 -59.58 10.93
N LYS A 61 -13.95 -59.84 11.67
CA LYS A 61 -14.03 -60.33 13.05
C LYS A 61 -14.76 -59.33 13.95
N ALA A 62 -14.40 -58.04 13.88
CA ALA A 62 -15.07 -56.99 14.66
C ALA A 62 -16.59 -56.94 14.38
N LEU A 63 -16.99 -57.10 13.11
CA LEU A 63 -18.41 -57.11 12.71
C LEU A 63 -19.16 -58.39 13.07
N ARG A 64 -18.45 -59.50 13.33
CA ARG A 64 -19.06 -60.72 13.89
C ARG A 64 -19.35 -60.57 15.38
N GLU A 65 -18.46 -59.92 16.11
CA GLU A 65 -18.65 -59.63 17.53
C GLU A 65 -19.72 -58.55 17.74
N ASP A 66 -19.71 -57.50 16.90
CA ASP A 66 -20.73 -56.46 16.90
C ASP A 66 -21.01 -55.97 15.48
N SER A 67 -22.18 -56.38 14.96
CA SER A 67 -22.61 -56.03 13.62
C SER A 67 -22.93 -54.54 13.43
N PHE A 68 -22.99 -53.75 14.51
CA PHE A 68 -23.24 -52.31 14.52
C PHE A 68 -21.99 -51.47 14.81
N CYS A 69 -20.81 -52.09 14.90
CA CYS A 69 -19.55 -51.38 15.16
C CYS A 69 -19.19 -50.43 14.00
N VAL A 70 -19.48 -49.14 14.17
CA VAL A 70 -19.27 -48.07 13.17
C VAL A 70 -17.83 -48.03 12.67
N ASN A 71 -16.84 -48.14 13.56
CA ASN A 71 -15.42 -48.10 13.17
C ASN A 71 -15.03 -49.30 12.28
N ALA A 72 -15.61 -50.48 12.53
CA ALA A 72 -15.38 -51.66 11.70
C ALA A 72 -16.06 -51.53 10.33
N MET A 73 -17.26 -50.94 10.27
CA MET A 73 -17.91 -50.57 9.00
C MET A 73 -17.10 -49.56 8.19
N LEU A 74 -16.52 -48.54 8.85
CA LEU A 74 -15.62 -47.59 8.18
C LEU A 74 -14.38 -48.28 7.59
N ALA A 75 -13.77 -49.21 8.33
CA ALA A 75 -12.66 -50.01 7.82
C ALA A 75 -13.07 -50.85 6.59
N LYS A 76 -14.20 -51.56 6.69
CA LYS A 76 -14.73 -52.40 5.61
C LYS A 76 -15.11 -51.59 4.37
N GLY A 77 -15.74 -50.43 4.56
CA GLY A 77 -16.09 -49.50 3.50
C GLY A 77 -14.84 -48.98 2.75
N TYR A 78 -13.80 -48.60 3.50
CA TYR A 78 -12.52 -48.21 2.90
C TYR A 78 -11.82 -49.35 2.17
N ILE A 79 -11.77 -50.56 2.74
CA ILE A 79 -11.16 -51.74 2.08
C ILE A 79 -11.91 -52.07 0.78
N SER A 80 -13.25 -52.04 0.80
CA SER A 80 -14.07 -52.24 -0.39
C SER A 80 -13.74 -51.22 -1.47
N LEU A 81 -13.59 -49.95 -1.08
CA LEU A 81 -13.22 -48.87 -1.98
C LEU A 81 -11.81 -49.03 -2.55
N HIS A 82 -10.84 -49.40 -1.71
CA HIS A 82 -9.46 -49.70 -2.12
C HIS A 82 -9.43 -50.81 -3.19
N ASN A 83 -10.31 -51.81 -3.06
CA ASN A 83 -10.44 -52.93 -4.00
C ASN A 83 -11.28 -52.59 -5.24
N GLY A 84 -11.76 -51.34 -5.40
CA GLY A 84 -12.57 -50.91 -6.55
C GLY A 84 -14.06 -51.23 -6.42
N HIS A 85 -14.50 -51.82 -5.30
CA HIS A 85 -15.90 -52.16 -5.06
C HIS A 85 -16.68 -50.96 -4.48
N ARG A 86 -16.91 -49.95 -5.32
CA ARG A 86 -17.55 -48.68 -4.94
C ARG A 86 -18.93 -48.85 -4.31
N GLU A 87 -19.77 -49.71 -4.89
CA GLU A 87 -21.13 -49.97 -4.41
C GLU A 87 -21.13 -50.60 -3.02
N ASN A 88 -20.20 -51.53 -2.78
CA ASN A 88 -20.03 -52.14 -1.46
C ASN A 88 -19.57 -51.11 -0.43
N ALA A 89 -18.66 -50.19 -0.81
CA ALA A 89 -18.24 -49.11 0.07
C ALA A 89 -19.39 -48.16 0.43
N LEU A 90 -20.19 -47.74 -0.56
CA LEU A 90 -21.37 -46.90 -0.35
C LEU A 90 -22.39 -47.59 0.57
N ARG A 91 -22.64 -48.89 0.38
CA ARG A 91 -23.54 -49.67 1.24
C ARG A 91 -23.12 -49.61 2.71
N GLU A 92 -21.83 -49.78 3.00
CA GLU A 92 -21.33 -49.68 4.38
C GLU A 92 -21.48 -48.26 4.93
N TYR A 93 -21.23 -47.21 4.13
CA TYR A 93 -21.39 -45.83 4.59
C TYR A 93 -22.86 -45.45 4.82
N PHE A 94 -23.79 -45.92 3.97
CA PHE A 94 -25.23 -45.73 4.20
C PHE A 94 -25.70 -46.46 5.46
N ARG A 95 -25.23 -47.68 5.70
CA ARG A 95 -25.52 -48.41 6.95
C ARG A 95 -25.05 -47.65 8.20
N ILE A 96 -23.91 -46.97 8.14
CA ILE A 96 -23.47 -46.11 9.25
C ILE A 96 -24.45 -44.95 9.47
N LEU A 97 -25.00 -44.36 8.40
CA LEU A 97 -25.99 -43.27 8.52
C LEU A 97 -27.36 -43.75 9.00
N GLU A 98 -27.73 -44.99 8.76
CA GLU A 98 -28.93 -45.60 9.37
C GLU A 98 -28.79 -45.72 10.89
N LEU A 99 -27.57 -46.00 11.39
CA LEU A 99 -27.28 -46.09 12.82
C LEU A 99 -27.04 -44.73 13.48
N ASP A 100 -26.32 -43.84 12.79
CA ASP A 100 -25.97 -42.49 13.23
C ASP A 100 -26.18 -41.51 12.08
N PRO A 101 -27.39 -40.92 11.95
CA PRO A 101 -27.71 -39.95 10.91
C PRO A 101 -26.85 -38.68 10.93
N GLN A 102 -26.13 -38.42 12.02
CA GLN A 102 -25.24 -37.26 12.16
C GLN A 102 -23.77 -37.61 11.96
N ASN A 103 -23.45 -38.84 11.56
CA ASN A 103 -22.08 -39.28 11.35
C ASN A 103 -21.39 -38.50 10.21
N LYS A 104 -20.58 -37.49 10.58
CA LYS A 104 -19.90 -36.63 9.60
C LYS A 104 -18.94 -37.42 8.71
N ILE A 105 -18.29 -38.47 9.23
CA ILE A 105 -17.32 -39.27 8.47
C ILE A 105 -18.04 -40.03 7.35
N ALA A 106 -19.18 -40.67 7.65
CA ALA A 106 -19.96 -41.37 6.63
C ALA A 106 -20.55 -40.43 5.57
N LYS A 107 -21.08 -39.26 5.95
CA LYS A 107 -21.54 -38.23 5.00
C LYS A 107 -20.42 -37.78 4.06
N ASP A 108 -19.27 -37.39 4.63
CA ASP A 108 -18.07 -36.99 3.87
C ASP A 108 -17.60 -38.12 2.94
N ASN A 109 -17.67 -39.38 3.38
CA ASN A 109 -17.22 -40.52 2.59
C ASN A 109 -18.13 -40.79 1.40
N ILE A 110 -19.46 -40.70 1.56
CA ILE A 110 -20.41 -40.82 0.45
C ILE A 110 -20.15 -39.73 -0.59
N GLU A 111 -19.95 -38.49 -0.14
CA GLU A 111 -19.62 -37.37 -1.03
C GLU A 111 -18.31 -37.62 -1.78
N ARG A 112 -17.24 -38.01 -1.08
CA ARG A 112 -15.96 -38.34 -1.72
C ARG A 112 -16.10 -39.48 -2.72
N VAL A 113 -16.82 -40.54 -2.35
CA VAL A 113 -17.05 -41.66 -3.27
C VAL A 113 -17.85 -41.22 -4.49
N ARG A 114 -18.78 -40.26 -4.37
CA ARG A 114 -19.50 -39.67 -5.52
C ARG A 114 -18.56 -39.00 -6.52
N PHE A 115 -17.55 -38.28 -6.02
CA PHE A 115 -16.59 -37.53 -6.84
C PHE A 115 -15.33 -38.31 -7.25
N LEU A 116 -15.16 -39.56 -6.80
CA LEU A 116 -14.10 -40.42 -7.32
C LEU A 116 -14.35 -40.72 -8.81
N THR A 117 -13.33 -40.53 -9.63
CA THR A 117 -13.34 -40.98 -11.03
C THR A 117 -13.49 -42.50 -11.07
N ASN A 118 -14.15 -43.04 -12.11
CA ASN A 118 -14.40 -44.49 -12.22
C ASN A 118 -13.12 -45.37 -12.19
N ASN A 119 -11.93 -44.77 -12.36
CA ASN A 119 -10.65 -45.47 -12.40
C ASN A 119 -9.85 -45.41 -11.09
N ALA A 120 -10.26 -44.60 -10.11
CA ALA A 120 -9.51 -44.43 -8.86
C ALA A 120 -9.59 -45.71 -8.00
N LYS A 121 -8.44 -46.38 -7.80
CA LYS A 121 -8.34 -47.61 -7.01
C LYS A 121 -7.00 -47.74 -6.30
N GLY A 122 -6.94 -48.61 -5.30
CA GLY A 122 -5.69 -48.93 -4.62
C GLY A 122 -5.08 -47.75 -3.85
N ASN A 123 -3.78 -47.54 -4.04
CA ASN A 123 -2.98 -46.56 -3.28
C ASN A 123 -3.33 -45.08 -3.54
N GLU A 124 -4.15 -44.78 -4.56
CA GLU A 124 -4.60 -43.42 -4.88
C GLU A 124 -5.58 -42.86 -3.83
N ILE A 125 -6.18 -43.74 -3.03
CA ILE A 125 -7.22 -43.38 -2.06
C ILE A 125 -6.59 -43.26 -0.67
N ASN A 126 -6.51 -42.03 -0.14
CA ASN A 126 -5.88 -41.78 1.16
C ASN A 126 -6.75 -42.27 2.33
N PRO A 127 -6.33 -43.29 3.12
CA PRO A 127 -7.14 -43.85 4.20
C PRO A 127 -7.52 -42.84 5.27
N LYS A 128 -6.64 -41.89 5.59
CA LYS A 128 -6.85 -40.92 6.67
C LYS A 128 -8.17 -40.18 6.54
N ALA A 129 -8.51 -39.79 5.31
CA ALA A 129 -9.73 -39.05 5.06
C ALA A 129 -10.95 -39.91 5.42
N TYR A 130 -10.94 -41.19 5.02
CA TYR A 130 -12.10 -42.09 5.09
C TYR A 130 -12.35 -42.71 6.45
N ILE A 131 -11.30 -42.95 7.25
CA ILE A 131 -11.44 -43.60 8.55
C ILE A 131 -11.24 -42.66 9.75
N LEU A 132 -10.61 -41.48 9.58
CA LEU A 132 -10.34 -40.54 10.69
C LEU A 132 -11.05 -39.18 10.56
N GLY A 133 -11.66 -38.87 9.40
CA GLY A 133 -12.37 -37.60 9.15
C GLY A 133 -11.46 -36.37 8.95
N LYS A 134 -12.08 -35.21 8.68
CA LYS A 134 -11.38 -33.92 8.59
C LYS A 134 -10.91 -33.47 9.98
N ARG A 135 -9.76 -32.78 10.05
CA ARG A 135 -9.31 -32.15 11.29
C ARG A 135 -10.13 -30.88 11.50
N GLU A 136 -11.10 -30.92 12.40
CA GLU A 136 -11.81 -29.70 12.80
C GLU A 136 -10.80 -28.73 13.42
N ILE A 137 -10.64 -27.56 12.79
CA ILE A 137 -9.88 -26.46 13.36
C ILE A 137 -10.77 -25.92 14.49
N SER A 138 -10.37 -26.17 15.74
CA SER A 138 -11.11 -25.70 16.90
C SER A 138 -11.31 -24.18 16.81
N ILE A 139 -12.56 -23.73 16.97
CA ILE A 139 -12.95 -22.31 16.97
C ILE A 139 -12.10 -21.50 17.97
N LEU A 140 -11.65 -22.13 19.06
CA LEU A 140 -10.74 -21.54 20.03
C LEU A 140 -9.40 -21.07 19.42
N LYS A 141 -8.88 -21.79 18.42
CA LYS A 141 -7.63 -21.40 17.74
C LYS A 141 -7.86 -20.25 16.77
N LEU A 142 -9.04 -20.17 16.16
CA LEU A 142 -9.44 -19.03 15.33
C LEU A 142 -9.58 -17.76 16.15
N LEU A 143 -10.14 -17.84 17.37
CA LEU A 143 -10.25 -16.72 18.31
C LEU A 143 -8.89 -16.13 18.72
N ILE A 144 -7.80 -16.91 18.66
CA ILE A 144 -6.44 -16.44 18.98
C ILE A 144 -5.79 -15.77 17.75
N ILE A 145 -6.06 -16.27 16.54
CA ILE A 145 -5.41 -15.79 15.31
C ILE A 145 -5.98 -14.43 14.86
N ILE A 146 -7.30 -14.23 14.99
CA ILE A 146 -7.99 -12.98 14.59
C ILE A 146 -7.40 -11.73 15.26
N PRO A 147 -7.22 -11.66 16.60
CA PRO A 147 -6.66 -10.47 17.24
C PRO A 147 -5.20 -10.23 16.85
N ILE A 148 -4.40 -11.28 16.59
CA ILE A 148 -3.01 -11.13 16.14
C ILE A 148 -2.96 -10.44 14.78
N ILE A 149 -3.79 -10.88 13.84
CA ILE A 149 -3.87 -10.26 12.51
C ILE A 149 -4.33 -8.80 12.62
N PHE A 150 -5.31 -8.53 13.49
CA PHE A 150 -5.79 -7.17 13.73
C PHE A 150 -4.70 -6.26 14.30
N VAL A 151 -3.94 -6.73 15.30
CA VAL A 151 -2.82 -5.98 15.90
C VAL A 151 -1.73 -5.69 14.86
N ILE A 152 -1.36 -6.67 14.03
CA ILE A 152 -0.35 -6.47 12.98
C ILE A 152 -0.84 -5.43 11.98
N SER A 153 -2.09 -5.54 11.50
CA SER A 153 -2.67 -4.58 10.55
C SER A 153 -2.74 -3.17 11.13
N PHE A 154 -3.11 -3.06 12.41
CA PHE A 154 -3.17 -1.78 13.12
C PHE A 154 -1.79 -1.15 13.31
N LEU A 155 -0.77 -1.95 13.67
CA LEU A 155 0.62 -1.48 13.77
C LEU A 155 1.17 -1.04 12.42
N SER A 156 0.86 -1.76 11.33
CA SER A 156 1.22 -1.35 9.98
C SER A 156 0.56 -0.03 9.58
N TYR A 157 -0.72 0.15 9.89
CA TYR A 157 -1.43 1.42 9.64
C TYR A 157 -0.79 2.58 10.41
N LEU A 158 -0.49 2.40 11.70
CA LEU A 158 0.19 3.42 12.51
C LEU A 158 1.59 3.75 11.99
N ALA A 159 2.34 2.74 11.52
CA ALA A 159 3.65 2.97 10.92
C ALA A 159 3.54 3.80 9.64
N ILE A 160 2.56 3.51 8.77
CA ILE A 160 2.33 4.28 7.55
C ILE A 160 1.86 5.70 7.91
N ASP A 161 0.91 5.87 8.82
CA ASP A 161 0.36 7.18 9.16
C ASP A 161 1.38 8.08 9.88
N ARG A 162 2.22 7.53 10.77
CA ARG A 162 3.18 8.33 11.56
C ARG A 162 4.58 8.40 11.00
N VAL A 163 5.10 7.32 10.44
CA VAL A 163 6.51 7.23 10.03
C VAL A 163 6.69 7.70 8.58
N TYR A 164 5.75 7.39 7.69
CA TYR A 164 5.87 7.78 6.28
C TYR A 164 5.92 9.30 6.09
N PRO A 165 5.09 10.13 6.74
CA PRO A 165 5.22 11.59 6.65
C PRO A 165 6.58 12.05 7.17
N ALA A 166 7.02 11.56 8.33
CA ALA A 166 8.30 11.96 8.94
C ALA A 166 9.50 11.65 8.03
N VAL A 167 9.54 10.46 7.41
CA VAL A 167 10.60 10.08 6.47
C VAL A 167 10.55 10.92 5.19
N LYS A 168 9.35 11.18 4.65
CA LYS A 168 9.18 12.06 3.49
C LYS A 168 9.66 13.50 3.78
N TYR A 169 9.31 14.04 4.95
CA TYR A 169 9.77 15.35 5.39
C TYR A 169 11.30 15.41 5.51
N ILE A 170 11.95 14.38 6.05
CA ILE A 170 13.43 14.33 6.17
C ILE A 170 14.11 14.29 4.79
N LEU A 171 13.57 13.57 3.82
CA LEU A 171 14.16 13.49 2.47
C LEU A 171 14.02 14.80 1.70
N LEU A 172 12.84 15.45 1.76
CA LEU A 172 12.63 16.77 1.16
C LEU A 172 13.47 17.86 1.85
N ASP A 173 13.65 17.78 3.18
CA ASP A 173 14.50 18.70 3.93
C ASP A 173 15.98 18.56 3.53
N LYS A 174 16.45 17.36 3.16
CA LYS A 174 17.84 17.15 2.74
C LYS A 174 18.20 17.91 1.45
N GLU A 175 17.35 17.84 0.42
CA GLU A 175 17.57 18.59 -0.84
C GLU A 175 17.50 20.10 -0.60
N GLN A 176 16.52 20.56 0.18
CA GLN A 176 16.40 21.97 0.55
C GLN A 176 17.59 22.45 1.39
N LYS A 177 18.11 21.59 2.28
CA LYS A 177 19.30 21.87 3.09
C LYS A 177 20.55 22.00 2.24
N GLU A 178 20.76 21.11 1.28
CA GLU A 178 21.90 21.20 0.34
C GLU A 178 21.86 22.49 -0.48
N LEU A 179 20.68 22.88 -0.99
CA LEU A 179 20.49 24.16 -1.68
C LEU A 179 20.74 25.35 -0.75
N ARG A 180 20.32 25.30 0.51
CA ARG A 180 20.58 26.35 1.52
C ARG A 180 22.07 26.48 1.85
N GLU A 181 22.78 25.37 1.96
CA GLU A 181 24.24 25.33 2.17
C GLU A 181 24.97 25.90 0.93
N LYS A 182 24.55 25.54 -0.29
CA LYS A 182 25.10 26.13 -1.52
C LYS A 182 24.81 27.62 -1.63
N LEU A 183 23.62 28.07 -1.24
CA LEU A 183 23.26 29.49 -1.18
C LEU A 183 24.21 30.29 -0.27
N GLU A 184 24.70 29.70 0.83
CA GLU A 184 25.68 30.37 1.71
C GLU A 184 26.95 30.74 0.98
N ASN A 185 27.40 29.87 0.08
CA ASN A 185 28.62 30.04 -0.69
C ASN A 185 28.45 30.94 -1.92
N VAL A 186 27.25 31.46 -2.20
CA VAL A 186 27.06 32.47 -3.25
C VAL A 186 27.43 33.85 -2.69
N TYR A 187 28.49 34.42 -3.25
CA TYR A 187 28.98 35.76 -2.91
C TYR A 187 28.85 36.70 -4.10
N LEU A 188 28.50 37.96 -3.83
CA LEU A 188 28.39 39.01 -4.85
C LEU A 188 29.74 39.30 -5.54
N PHE A 189 30.85 39.16 -4.81
CA PHE A 189 32.20 39.58 -5.25
C PHE A 189 33.21 38.44 -5.35
N GLU A 190 32.74 37.21 -5.58
CA GLU A 190 33.62 36.04 -5.68
C GLU A 190 34.68 36.21 -6.79
N GLY A 191 35.96 36.12 -6.42
CA GLY A 191 37.10 36.30 -7.34
C GLY A 191 37.65 37.74 -7.45
N LEU A 192 37.19 38.68 -6.62
CA LEU A 192 37.79 40.02 -6.52
C LEU A 192 38.85 40.04 -5.41
N GLU A 193 40.09 40.39 -5.77
CA GLU A 193 41.19 40.59 -4.81
C GLU A 193 40.77 41.65 -3.75
N ASP A 194 40.86 41.26 -2.48
CA ASP A 194 40.66 42.12 -1.30
C ASP A 194 39.27 42.75 -1.06
N GLY A 195 38.18 42.17 -1.56
CA GLY A 195 36.83 42.66 -1.23
C GLY A 195 36.59 44.13 -1.59
N LYS A 196 37.45 44.69 -2.45
CA LYS A 196 37.33 46.04 -2.98
C LYS A 196 36.35 45.99 -4.14
N ILE A 197 35.34 46.83 -4.04
CA ILE A 197 34.36 47.00 -5.11
C ILE A 197 35.12 47.60 -6.29
N PRO A 198 35.14 46.93 -7.46
CA PRO A 198 35.83 47.47 -8.62
C PRO A 198 35.15 48.78 -9.06
N GLU A 199 35.93 49.81 -9.44
CA GLU A 199 35.37 51.08 -9.90
C GLU A 199 34.43 50.94 -11.10
N SER A 200 34.61 49.88 -11.90
CA SER A 200 33.74 49.50 -13.02
C SER A 200 32.33 49.05 -12.58
N ALA A 201 32.11 48.76 -11.30
CA ALA A 201 30.81 48.39 -10.73
C ALA A 201 29.96 49.58 -10.27
N LYS A 202 30.42 50.83 -10.48
CA LYS A 202 29.63 52.03 -10.17
C LYS A 202 28.41 52.11 -11.10
N SER A 203 27.21 52.04 -10.54
CA SER A 203 25.97 52.40 -11.24
C SER A 203 25.73 53.92 -11.09
N PRO A 204 25.16 54.60 -12.09
CA PRO A 204 24.71 55.98 -11.96
C PRO A 204 23.69 56.19 -10.83
N THR A 205 22.85 55.18 -10.57
CA THR A 205 21.73 55.24 -9.62
C THR A 205 22.08 54.63 -8.26
N TYR A 206 22.85 53.55 -8.23
CA TYR A 206 23.12 52.77 -7.01
C TYR A 206 24.60 52.78 -6.65
N SER A 207 24.86 53.09 -5.38
CA SER A 207 26.18 52.89 -4.80
C SER A 207 26.49 51.39 -4.66
N PRO A 208 27.76 51.00 -4.73
CA PRO A 208 28.15 49.62 -4.51
C PRO A 208 27.68 48.99 -3.19
N LYS A 209 27.59 49.78 -2.13
CA LYS A 209 27.08 49.35 -0.83
C LYS A 209 25.60 49.00 -0.91
N GLU A 210 24.80 49.84 -1.58
CA GLU A 210 23.37 49.57 -1.78
C GLU A 210 23.16 48.30 -2.59
N VAL A 211 23.98 48.02 -3.61
CA VAL A 211 23.89 46.78 -4.38
C VAL A 211 24.22 45.55 -3.52
N ALA A 212 25.22 45.65 -2.64
CA ALA A 212 25.52 44.61 -1.67
C ALA A 212 24.37 44.39 -0.68
N ASP A 213 23.81 45.47 -0.13
CA ASP A 213 22.66 45.42 0.78
C ASP A 213 21.42 44.79 0.09
N MET A 214 21.18 45.09 -1.19
CA MET A 214 20.13 44.43 -1.99
C MET A 214 20.38 42.93 -2.13
N PHE A 215 21.61 42.53 -2.43
CA PHE A 215 21.99 41.12 -2.59
C PHE A 215 21.80 40.34 -1.28
N ASP A 216 22.29 40.89 -0.17
CA ASP A 216 22.17 40.27 1.16
C ASP A 216 20.72 40.23 1.62
N LYS A 217 19.95 41.29 1.36
CA LYS A 217 18.51 41.32 1.65
C LYS A 217 17.75 40.25 0.84
N ALA A 218 18.04 40.09 -0.45
CA ALA A 218 17.45 39.03 -1.26
C ALA A 218 17.80 37.64 -0.70
N LYS A 219 19.08 37.38 -0.40
CA LYS A 219 19.55 36.12 0.19
C LYS A 219 18.89 35.81 1.54
N LYS A 220 18.71 36.83 2.39
CA LYS A 220 17.97 36.70 3.67
C LYS A 220 16.50 36.38 3.44
N ASN A 221 15.85 37.06 2.52
CA ASN A 221 14.43 36.90 2.25
C ASN A 221 14.09 35.53 1.62
N MET A 222 15.01 34.95 0.85
CA MET A 222 14.89 33.57 0.34
C MET A 222 14.83 32.50 1.44
N ARG A 223 15.35 32.80 2.64
CA ARG A 223 15.31 31.90 3.81
C ARG A 223 14.02 32.03 4.62
N SER A 224 13.22 33.05 4.34
CA SER A 224 12.03 33.43 5.10
C SER A 224 10.75 33.18 4.30
N ALA A 225 9.58 33.39 4.91
CA ALA A 225 8.30 33.31 4.20
C ALA A 225 8.13 34.38 3.09
N SER A 226 9.06 35.33 2.99
CA SER A 226 9.04 36.49 2.08
C SER A 226 9.79 36.23 0.76
N VAL A 227 9.67 35.03 0.20
CA VAL A 227 10.35 34.64 -1.06
C VAL A 227 10.03 35.60 -2.22
N ASN A 228 8.80 36.10 -2.29
CA ASN A 228 8.40 37.08 -3.32
C ASN A 228 9.19 38.39 -3.22
N GLU A 229 9.51 38.86 -2.01
CA GLU A 229 10.32 40.07 -1.84
C GLU A 229 11.74 39.84 -2.37
N ALA A 230 12.31 38.65 -2.14
CA ALA A 230 13.60 38.30 -2.72
C ALA A 230 13.57 38.33 -4.25
N VAL A 231 12.55 37.71 -4.87
CA VAL A 231 12.39 37.70 -6.33
C VAL A 231 12.23 39.11 -6.88
N MET A 232 11.47 39.97 -6.21
CA MET A 232 11.31 41.37 -6.60
C MET A 232 12.62 42.15 -6.52
N ILE A 233 13.42 41.97 -5.44
CA ILE A 233 14.73 42.62 -5.30
C ILE A 233 15.68 42.16 -6.41
N ILE A 234 15.74 40.85 -6.66
CA ILE A 234 16.59 40.26 -7.71
C ILE A 234 16.20 40.82 -9.08
N ASN A 235 14.91 40.75 -9.44
CA ASN A 235 14.44 41.23 -10.73
C ASN A 235 14.58 42.75 -10.88
N GLY A 236 14.38 43.51 -9.79
CA GLY A 236 14.64 44.94 -9.74
C GLY A 236 16.10 45.27 -10.02
N ALA A 237 17.04 44.53 -9.40
CA ALA A 237 18.47 44.66 -9.67
C ALA A 237 18.81 44.34 -11.13
N LEU A 238 18.24 43.26 -11.69
CA LEU A 238 18.45 42.89 -13.09
C LEU A 238 17.92 43.95 -14.08
N LYS A 239 16.83 44.64 -13.73
CA LYS A 239 16.23 45.71 -14.54
C LYS A 239 16.90 47.08 -14.36
N SER A 240 17.64 47.27 -13.26
CA SER A 240 18.34 48.52 -12.99
C SER A 240 19.52 48.77 -13.93
N ASP A 241 20.22 49.88 -13.72
CA ASP A 241 21.44 50.28 -14.41
C ASP A 241 22.72 49.70 -13.76
N ILE A 242 22.60 48.73 -12.84
CA ILE A 242 23.73 48.02 -12.23
C ILE A 242 24.60 47.35 -13.32
N ASN A 243 25.91 47.30 -13.08
CA ASN A 243 26.88 46.67 -13.97
C ASN A 243 26.51 45.20 -14.29
N GLU A 244 26.72 44.80 -15.55
CA GLU A 244 26.39 43.48 -16.06
C GLU A 244 27.03 42.31 -15.28
N TYR A 245 28.28 42.48 -14.81
CA TYR A 245 28.95 41.49 -13.97
C TYR A 245 28.17 41.22 -12.67
N LEU A 246 27.67 42.28 -12.01
CA LEU A 246 26.88 42.13 -10.79
C LEU A 246 25.50 41.55 -11.11
N LYS A 247 24.89 41.93 -12.24
CA LYS A 247 23.65 41.31 -12.71
C LYS A 247 23.78 39.81 -12.91
N GLU A 248 24.90 39.33 -13.43
CA GLU A 248 25.15 37.89 -13.56
C GLU A 248 25.12 37.19 -12.20
N ARG A 249 25.66 37.82 -11.15
CA ARG A 249 25.57 37.28 -9.78
C ARG A 249 24.13 37.25 -9.25
N PHE A 250 23.30 38.23 -9.60
CA PHE A 250 21.86 38.18 -9.32
C PHE A 250 21.14 37.08 -10.12
N ARG A 251 21.55 36.80 -11.37
CA ARG A 251 21.02 35.66 -12.16
C ARG A 251 21.35 34.33 -11.49
N VAL A 252 22.61 34.14 -11.09
CA VAL A 252 23.02 32.96 -10.31
C VAL A 252 22.22 32.84 -9.02
N LEU A 253 22.05 33.95 -8.27
CA LEU A 253 21.25 33.95 -7.05
C LEU A 253 19.78 33.56 -7.30
N LYS A 254 19.21 33.98 -8.44
CA LYS A 254 17.83 33.65 -8.83
C LYS A 254 17.58 32.14 -8.96
N GLU A 255 18.57 31.38 -9.41
CA GLU A 255 18.46 29.92 -9.55
C GLU A 255 18.28 29.20 -8.20
N PHE A 256 18.67 29.83 -7.09
CA PHE A 256 18.50 29.28 -5.74
C PHE A 256 17.13 29.61 -5.12
N VAL A 257 16.22 30.28 -5.85
CA VAL A 257 14.88 30.61 -5.34
C VAL A 257 14.02 29.34 -5.31
N ILE A 258 13.80 28.80 -4.12
CA ILE A 258 12.98 27.61 -3.88
C ILE A 258 11.54 28.02 -3.58
N ALA A 259 10.58 27.21 -4.03
CA ALA A 259 9.17 27.38 -3.68
C ALA A 259 8.97 27.23 -2.16
N PRO A 260 8.36 28.21 -1.47
CA PRO A 260 7.98 28.03 -0.07
C PRO A 260 6.94 26.90 0.06
N ASP A 261 6.88 26.27 1.24
CA ASP A 261 5.83 25.29 1.53
C ASP A 261 4.46 25.97 1.43
N TYR A 262 3.53 25.34 0.72
CA TYR A 262 2.15 25.79 0.55
C TYR A 262 1.45 26.17 1.87
N ASN A 263 1.77 25.48 2.98
CA ASN A 263 1.19 25.75 4.30
C ASN A 263 1.84 26.94 5.03
N ILE A 264 3.08 27.28 4.67
CA ILE A 264 3.86 28.37 5.27
C ILE A 264 3.66 29.66 4.46
N PHE A 265 3.42 29.56 3.16
CA PHE A 265 3.19 30.68 2.26
C PHE A 265 1.84 31.37 2.55
N ARG A 266 1.89 32.46 3.32
CA ARG A 266 0.71 33.25 3.73
C ARG A 266 0.51 34.52 2.91
N GLU A 267 1.60 35.15 2.47
CA GLU A 267 1.58 36.45 1.79
C GLU A 267 1.54 36.28 0.27
N SER A 268 0.35 35.93 -0.25
CA SER A 268 0.14 35.91 -1.69
C SER A 268 -0.23 37.31 -2.19
N PRO A 269 0.48 37.86 -3.21
CA PRO A 269 0.10 39.11 -3.84
C PRO A 269 -1.20 38.93 -4.63
N ASP A 270 -1.97 40.01 -4.77
CA ASP A 270 -3.19 40.01 -5.57
C ASP A 270 -2.88 39.98 -7.07
N TYR A 271 -3.84 39.48 -7.85
CA TYR A 271 -3.73 39.37 -9.30
C TYR A 271 -3.33 40.70 -9.98
N LEU A 272 -4.01 41.79 -9.63
CA LEU A 272 -3.78 43.10 -10.25
C LEU A 272 -2.37 43.62 -9.95
N THR A 273 -1.87 43.40 -8.73
CA THR A 273 -0.51 43.77 -8.31
C THR A 273 0.54 43.05 -9.14
N VAL A 274 0.34 41.74 -9.38
CA VAL A 274 1.23 40.92 -10.20
C VAL A 274 1.17 41.32 -11.66
N VAL A 275 -0.02 41.55 -12.24
CA VAL A 275 -0.15 42.00 -13.63
C VAL A 275 0.51 43.34 -13.87
N GLY A 276 0.31 44.32 -12.97
CA GLY A 276 0.92 45.63 -13.08
C GLY A 276 2.45 45.62 -13.00
N ASN A 277 3.04 44.60 -12.37
CA ASN A 277 4.47 44.51 -12.11
C ASN A 277 5.07 43.14 -12.49
N TYR A 278 4.55 42.49 -13.55
CA TYR A 278 4.82 41.07 -13.81
C TYR A 278 6.32 40.75 -13.97
N GLU A 279 7.12 41.68 -14.47
CA GLU A 279 8.57 41.52 -14.62
C GLU A 279 9.27 41.35 -13.27
N LEU A 280 8.81 42.08 -12.24
CA LEU A 280 9.34 41.98 -10.88
C LEU A 280 8.91 40.68 -10.20
N TYR A 281 7.72 40.18 -10.52
CA TYR A 281 7.19 38.93 -9.97
C TYR A 281 7.60 37.67 -10.76
N ASN A 282 8.30 37.79 -11.89
CA ASN A 282 8.72 36.63 -12.68
C ASN A 282 9.64 35.69 -11.88
N GLY A 283 9.15 34.48 -11.62
CA GLY A 283 9.78 33.46 -10.79
C GLY A 283 9.31 33.45 -9.33
N GLY A 284 8.46 34.41 -8.95
CA GLY A 284 7.78 34.47 -7.66
C GLY A 284 6.56 33.54 -7.61
N TYR A 285 5.90 33.49 -6.46
CA TYR A 285 4.82 32.54 -6.16
C TYR A 285 3.53 33.26 -5.79
N VAL A 286 2.42 32.66 -6.18
CA VAL A 286 1.06 33.16 -5.91
C VAL A 286 0.17 32.03 -5.40
N LYS A 287 -0.83 32.39 -4.61
CA LYS A 287 -1.88 31.50 -4.11
C LYS A 287 -3.23 32.14 -4.38
N TRP A 288 -3.89 31.68 -5.43
CA TRP A 288 -5.11 32.29 -5.94
C TRP A 288 -6.26 31.30 -6.03
N LYS A 289 -7.46 31.77 -5.74
CA LYS A 289 -8.70 31.02 -5.98
C LYS A 289 -9.18 31.30 -7.39
N ALA A 290 -9.59 30.26 -8.11
CA ALA A 290 -9.98 30.39 -9.51
C ALA A 290 -10.97 29.32 -9.96
N ASP A 291 -11.74 29.64 -11.00
CA ASP A 291 -12.54 28.65 -11.73
C ASP A 291 -11.82 28.20 -13.00
N VAL A 292 -11.83 26.89 -13.26
CA VAL A 292 -11.30 26.33 -14.51
C VAL A 292 -12.29 26.59 -15.63
N ASN A 293 -11.87 27.33 -16.66
CA ASN A 293 -12.71 27.68 -17.79
C ASN A 293 -12.56 26.71 -18.96
N SER A 294 -11.33 26.49 -19.41
CA SER A 294 -11.02 25.56 -20.51
C SER A 294 -9.68 24.88 -20.28
N ILE A 295 -9.49 23.71 -20.90
CA ILE A 295 -8.28 22.91 -20.79
C ILE A 295 -7.81 22.54 -22.19
N SER A 296 -6.53 22.72 -22.46
CA SER A 296 -5.85 22.28 -23.67
C SER A 296 -4.57 21.54 -23.33
N LYS A 297 -4.03 20.80 -24.30
CA LYS A 297 -2.70 20.19 -24.18
C LYS A 297 -1.67 21.19 -24.69
N THR A 298 -0.51 21.21 -24.04
CA THR A 298 0.65 22.00 -24.46
C THR A 298 1.91 21.13 -24.37
N ASN A 299 2.97 21.55 -25.05
CA ASN A 299 4.27 20.92 -24.93
C ASN A 299 5.28 21.99 -24.50
N ILE A 300 6.03 21.71 -23.44
CA ILE A 300 7.09 22.59 -22.92
C ILE A 300 8.33 21.73 -22.81
N ASP A 301 9.39 22.13 -23.52
CA ASP A 301 10.69 21.44 -23.56
C ASP A 301 10.60 19.94 -23.92
N GLY A 302 9.68 19.58 -24.81
CA GLY A 302 9.45 18.19 -25.24
C GLY A 302 8.58 17.38 -24.29
N VAL A 303 8.22 17.92 -23.12
CA VAL A 303 7.38 17.24 -22.13
C VAL A 303 5.91 17.62 -22.33
N PRO A 304 5.00 16.65 -22.50
CA PRO A 304 3.58 16.94 -22.58
C PRO A 304 3.08 17.49 -21.24
N LYS A 305 2.37 18.61 -21.29
CA LYS A 305 1.74 19.28 -20.15
C LYS A 305 0.30 19.63 -20.51
N ASN A 306 -0.52 19.88 -19.50
CA ASN A 306 -1.83 20.46 -19.70
C ASN A 306 -1.76 21.97 -19.42
N LYS A 307 -2.56 22.74 -20.16
CA LYS A 307 -2.76 24.18 -19.98
C LYS A 307 -4.23 24.42 -19.67
N ALA A 308 -4.54 24.94 -18.49
CA ALA A 308 -5.89 25.34 -18.12
C ALA A 308 -5.98 26.86 -18.12
N ARG A 309 -6.98 27.41 -18.81
CA ARG A 309 -7.34 28.81 -18.64
C ARG A 309 -8.23 28.93 -17.41
N ILE A 310 -7.80 29.73 -16.44
CA ILE A 310 -8.47 29.91 -15.16
C ILE A 310 -8.93 31.36 -14.97
N LEU A 311 -10.10 31.53 -14.37
CA LEU A 311 -10.67 32.82 -13.98
C LEU A 311 -10.31 33.07 -12.53
N VAL A 312 -9.37 34.00 -12.30
CA VAL A 312 -8.82 34.30 -10.98
C VAL A 312 -9.73 35.27 -10.25
N TYR A 313 -10.05 34.97 -8.99
CA TYR A 313 -10.84 35.84 -8.13
C TYR A 313 -9.97 36.84 -7.35
N ASP A 314 -10.60 37.91 -6.87
CA ASP A 314 -10.02 38.82 -5.88
C ASP A 314 -9.80 38.14 -4.51
N HIS A 315 -9.17 38.85 -3.57
CA HIS A 315 -8.83 38.33 -2.24
C HIS A 315 -10.06 37.80 -1.47
N ASN A 316 -11.21 38.47 -1.62
CA ASN A 316 -12.46 38.12 -0.97
C ASN A 316 -13.18 36.95 -1.67
N ALA A 317 -12.67 36.52 -2.82
CA ALA A 317 -13.28 35.54 -3.68
C ALA A 317 -14.68 35.94 -4.13
N GLU A 318 -14.96 37.24 -4.32
CA GLU A 318 -16.28 37.73 -4.73
C GLU A 318 -16.31 38.02 -6.22
N ASN A 319 -15.33 38.77 -6.72
CA ASN A 319 -15.28 39.20 -8.11
C ASN A 319 -14.13 38.54 -8.87
N ILE A 320 -14.30 38.40 -10.19
CA ILE A 320 -13.23 37.95 -11.07
C ILE A 320 -12.23 39.10 -11.23
N ALA A 321 -11.00 38.90 -10.74
CA ALA A 321 -9.91 39.85 -10.87
C ALA A 321 -9.22 39.78 -12.24
N GLY A 322 -9.22 38.61 -12.88
CA GLY A 322 -8.72 38.47 -14.25
C GLY A 322 -8.51 37.02 -14.70
N VAL A 323 -7.61 36.83 -15.67
CA VAL A 323 -7.38 35.54 -16.34
C VAL A 323 -5.93 35.11 -16.19
N ALA A 324 -5.72 33.84 -15.88
CA ALA A 324 -4.41 33.21 -15.90
C ALA A 324 -4.43 31.92 -16.71
N ASP A 325 -3.28 31.58 -17.24
CA ASP A 325 -3.03 30.35 -17.99
C ASP A 325 -2.13 29.45 -17.12
N LEU A 326 -2.73 28.41 -16.56
CA LEU A 326 -2.10 27.47 -15.63
C LEU A 326 -1.53 26.27 -16.38
N ILE A 327 -0.22 26.09 -16.30
CA ILE A 327 0.51 24.94 -16.82
C ILE A 327 0.67 23.91 -15.69
N TYR A 328 0.29 22.66 -15.94
CA TYR A 328 0.33 21.60 -14.93
C TYR A 328 0.59 20.22 -15.56
N ASN A 329 0.92 19.24 -14.71
CA ASN A 329 1.26 17.89 -15.15
C ASN A 329 0.04 17.12 -15.69
N VAL A 330 0.24 16.28 -16.71
CA VAL A 330 -0.82 15.52 -17.40
C VAL A 330 -1.55 14.54 -16.46
N THR A 331 -0.88 14.10 -15.40
CA THR A 331 -1.45 13.17 -14.40
C THR A 331 -2.55 13.78 -13.53
N LEU A 332 -2.61 15.12 -13.43
CA LEU A 332 -3.69 15.82 -12.74
C LEU A 332 -4.88 15.97 -13.69
N ASN A 333 -6.04 15.44 -13.28
CA ASN A 333 -7.27 15.54 -14.06
C ASN A 333 -8.11 16.73 -13.57
N LEU A 334 -7.97 17.89 -14.22
CA LEU A 334 -8.88 19.03 -14.02
C LEU A 334 -10.04 18.93 -15.01
N GLU A 335 -11.20 19.48 -14.63
CA GLU A 335 -12.37 19.59 -15.49
C GLU A 335 -12.85 21.05 -15.52
N PRO A 336 -13.47 21.49 -16.62
CA PRO A 336 -14.15 22.78 -16.67
C PRO A 336 -15.17 22.93 -15.53
N LYS A 337 -15.31 24.14 -15.00
CA LYS A 337 -16.14 24.51 -13.83
C LYS A 337 -15.66 24.00 -12.48
N ASN A 338 -14.47 23.40 -12.40
CA ASN A 338 -13.86 23.12 -11.11
C ASN A 338 -13.44 24.42 -10.43
N TYR A 339 -13.87 24.60 -9.19
CA TYR A 339 -13.40 25.68 -8.31
C TYR A 339 -12.16 25.20 -7.56
N ILE A 340 -11.05 25.90 -7.73
CA ILE A 340 -9.74 25.49 -7.26
C ILE A 340 -9.00 26.61 -6.54
N GLU A 341 -8.08 26.23 -5.66
CA GLU A 341 -7.01 27.10 -5.19
C GLU A 341 -5.70 26.63 -5.83
N VAL A 342 -5.03 27.55 -6.50
CA VAL A 342 -3.79 27.32 -7.23
C VAL A 342 -2.67 27.98 -6.46
N TYR A 343 -1.68 27.18 -6.08
CA TYR A 343 -0.38 27.66 -5.68
C TYR A 343 0.60 27.43 -6.82
N GLY A 344 1.12 28.51 -7.39
CA GLY A 344 1.90 28.45 -8.63
C GLY A 344 3.00 29.49 -8.72
N LYS A 345 3.99 29.20 -9.57
CA LYS A 345 5.10 30.09 -9.92
C LYS A 345 4.70 30.96 -11.10
N VAL A 346 4.96 32.25 -11.03
CA VAL A 346 4.70 33.21 -12.11
C VAL A 346 5.79 33.08 -13.16
N LEU A 347 5.43 32.81 -14.41
CA LEU A 347 6.37 32.70 -15.54
C LEU A 347 6.45 33.99 -16.37
N GLY A 348 5.35 34.75 -16.41
CA GLY A 348 5.28 35.99 -17.19
C GLY A 348 3.84 36.39 -17.52
N TYR A 349 3.70 37.36 -18.40
CA TYR A 349 2.41 37.87 -18.89
C TYR A 349 2.34 37.80 -20.41
N ASP A 350 1.29 37.19 -20.94
CA ASP A 350 1.01 37.15 -22.36
C ASP A 350 0.15 38.35 -22.76
N ASN A 351 0.76 39.34 -23.40
CA ASN A 351 0.09 40.56 -23.86
C ASN A 351 -1.02 40.28 -24.90
N LYS A 352 -0.90 39.23 -25.73
CA LYS A 352 -1.91 38.91 -26.75
C LYS A 352 -3.14 38.31 -26.10
N GLN A 353 -2.93 37.43 -25.13
CA GLN A 353 -4.00 36.72 -24.44
C GLN A 353 -4.51 37.44 -23.18
N LYS A 354 -3.83 38.53 -22.78
CA LYS A 354 -4.06 39.27 -21.53
C LYS A 354 -4.14 38.34 -20.33
N SER A 355 -3.20 37.40 -20.24
CA SER A 355 -3.18 36.35 -19.22
C SER A 355 -1.82 36.25 -18.54
N ILE A 356 -1.82 36.04 -17.22
CA ILE A 356 -0.61 35.65 -16.48
C ILE A 356 -0.36 34.17 -16.73
N GLN A 357 0.88 33.82 -17.07
CA GLN A 357 1.31 32.43 -17.19
C GLN A 357 1.79 31.93 -15.83
N LEU A 358 1.22 30.81 -15.38
CA LEU A 358 1.54 30.17 -14.10
C LEU A 358 2.00 28.73 -14.31
N GLU A 359 3.01 28.31 -13.58
CA GLU A 359 3.35 26.89 -13.41
C GLU A 359 2.80 26.38 -12.07
N ALA A 360 1.96 25.35 -12.12
CA ALA A 360 1.33 24.78 -10.93
C ALA A 360 2.34 24.04 -10.05
N GLN A 361 2.41 24.42 -8.77
CA GLN A 361 3.13 23.68 -7.73
C GLN A 361 2.17 22.80 -6.94
N VAL A 362 1.03 23.37 -6.53
CA VAL A 362 -0.06 22.65 -5.84
C VAL A 362 -1.40 23.14 -6.37
N ILE A 363 -2.33 22.20 -6.59
CA ILE A 363 -3.71 22.49 -6.97
C ILE A 363 -4.61 21.82 -5.94
N LYS A 364 -5.48 22.62 -5.30
CA LYS A 364 -6.43 22.14 -4.30
C LYS A 364 -7.86 22.34 -4.81
N TYR A 365 -8.64 21.27 -4.82
CA TYR A 365 -10.08 21.34 -5.09
C TYR A 365 -10.80 22.01 -3.92
N LEU A 366 -11.60 23.01 -4.25
CA LEU A 366 -12.46 23.68 -3.29
C LEU A 366 -13.90 23.17 -3.46
N PRO A 367 -14.69 23.13 -2.37
CA PRO A 367 -16.12 22.85 -2.49
C PRO A 367 -16.76 23.92 -3.38
N LYS A 368 -17.71 23.52 -4.24
CA LYS A 368 -18.42 24.44 -5.14
C LYS A 368 -18.95 25.62 -4.32
N LYS A 369 -18.72 26.83 -4.85
CA LYS A 369 -19.30 28.08 -4.33
C LYS A 369 -20.83 27.89 -4.27
N LYS A 370 -21.43 28.14 -3.10
CA LYS A 370 -22.89 28.08 -2.92
C LYS A 370 -23.58 29.19 -3.69
#